data_AF-A0A453RLW5-F1
#
_entry.id   AF-A0A453RLW5-F1
#
_cell.length_a   1.000
_cell.length_b   1.000
_cell.length_c   1.000
_cell.angle_alpha   90.00
_cell.angle_beta   90.00
_cell.angle_gamma   90.00
#
_symmetry.space_group_name_H-M   'P 1'
#
loop_
_entity.id
_entity.type
_entity.pdbx_description
1 polymer ?
#
loop_
_entity_poly.entity_id
_entity_poly.type
_entity_poly.pdbx_seq_one_letter_code
_entity_poly.pdbx_strand_id
1 'polypeptide(L)'
;MQAERRRGLGLPRENTVASPPIVTLAKVKPIEPIVTSEQLRDCLRNLKKNHKDDNVRVKRAFQILLKIVANIVKNPEEEKFRRIRLNNPVFKDRVGNLQGGVEFLELCGFQKLRNNSYLVMPRGKVDVALLNAAGVQIASAMENPYFGLLSK
;
A
#
# COMPACT_ATOMS: atom_id res chain seq x y z
N MET A 1 1.53 -8.66 -77.60
CA MET A 1 1.23 -7.94 -76.34
C MET A 1 1.09 -8.96 -75.21
N GLN A 2 2.18 -9.22 -74.49
CA GLN A 2 2.22 -9.98 -73.23
C GLN A 2 3.52 -9.64 -72.49
N ALA A 3 3.53 -9.96 -71.19
CA ALA A 3 4.60 -9.90 -70.17
C ALA A 3 4.84 -8.54 -69.50
N GLU A 4 5.22 -8.46 -68.22
CA GLU A 4 4.93 -9.19 -66.98
C GLU A 4 5.67 -8.40 -65.88
N ARG A 5 5.10 -8.34 -64.67
CA ARG A 5 5.77 -8.39 -63.34
C ARG A 5 7.13 -7.67 -63.12
N ARG A 6 7.16 -6.71 -62.17
CA ARG A 6 7.86 -6.74 -60.84
C ARG A 6 8.36 -5.36 -60.36
N ARG A 7 7.97 -5.04 -59.11
CA ARG A 7 8.75 -4.54 -57.95
C ARG A 7 9.77 -3.39 -58.11
N GLY A 8 9.70 -2.46 -57.14
CA GLY A 8 10.82 -1.63 -56.66
C GLY A 8 10.42 -0.15 -56.55
N LEU A 9 10.06 0.35 -55.37
CA LEU A 9 10.93 0.95 -54.35
C LEU A 9 11.58 2.28 -54.76
N GLY A 10 11.30 3.31 -53.95
CA GLY A 10 12.28 4.30 -53.52
C GLY A 10 11.92 5.74 -53.86
N LEU A 11 11.86 6.59 -52.83
CA LEU A 11 12.46 7.93 -52.72
C LEU A 11 12.02 8.62 -51.40
N PRO A 12 12.76 9.62 -50.87
CA PRO A 12 13.66 9.38 -49.74
C PRO A 12 13.47 10.33 -48.54
N ARG A 13 14.38 10.13 -47.58
CA ARG A 13 14.66 10.80 -46.29
C ARG A 13 14.84 12.33 -46.35
N GLU A 14 14.57 13.00 -45.22
CA GLU A 14 15.44 14.04 -44.62
C GLU A 14 15.09 14.23 -43.12
N ASN A 15 15.97 13.81 -42.19
CA ASN A 15 16.88 14.60 -41.30
C ASN A 15 16.14 15.55 -40.34
N THR A 16 16.45 15.74 -39.05
CA THR A 16 17.69 15.69 -38.22
C THR A 16 17.17 15.61 -36.76
N VAL A 17 17.75 14.99 -35.73
CA VAL A 17 19.02 15.24 -35.03
C VAL A 17 19.28 14.09 -34.05
N ALA A 18 20.55 13.74 -33.89
CA ALA A 18 21.10 12.65 -33.10
C ALA A 18 20.81 12.70 -31.58
N SER A 19 20.70 11.50 -30.99
CA SER A 19 21.17 11.20 -29.62
C SER A 19 21.60 9.71 -29.55
N PRO A 20 22.65 9.37 -28.76
CA PRO A 20 23.43 8.12 -28.82
C PRO A 20 22.70 6.88 -28.22
N PRO A 21 23.24 5.64 -28.36
CA PRO A 21 22.47 4.42 -28.18
C PRO A 21 22.33 4.08 -26.70
N ILE A 22 21.09 3.88 -26.22
CA ILE A 22 20.85 3.28 -24.91
C ILE A 22 20.15 1.94 -25.14
N VAL A 23 21.01 0.92 -25.10
CA VAL A 23 20.79 -0.44 -24.60
C VAL A 23 19.35 -0.80 -24.24
N THR A 24 18.84 -1.82 -24.94
CA THR A 24 17.73 -2.68 -24.51
C THR A 24 17.78 -3.00 -23.02
N LEU A 25 16.75 -2.60 -22.28
CA LEU A 25 16.41 -3.26 -21.01
C LEU A 25 14.89 -3.49 -20.94
N ALA A 26 14.58 -4.69 -20.47
CA ALA A 26 13.31 -5.38 -20.60
C ALA A 26 12.10 -4.63 -20.03
N LYS A 27 10.93 -4.97 -20.59
CA LYS A 27 9.59 -4.79 -20.02
C LYS A 27 9.58 -5.01 -18.50
N VAL A 28 9.53 -3.93 -17.72
CA VAL A 28 9.13 -3.98 -16.32
C VAL A 28 7.67 -3.55 -16.26
N LYS A 29 6.76 -4.52 -16.03
CA LYS A 29 5.38 -4.24 -15.62
C LYS A 29 5.42 -3.32 -14.39
N PRO A 30 4.47 -2.38 -14.20
CA PRO A 30 4.41 -1.58 -12.98
C PRO A 30 4.35 -2.53 -11.79
N ILE A 31 5.43 -2.58 -11.01
CA ILE A 31 5.52 -3.40 -9.81
C ILE A 31 4.64 -2.70 -8.79
N GLU A 32 3.38 -3.11 -8.66
CA GLU A 32 2.64 -2.76 -7.44
C GLU A 32 3.51 -3.24 -6.27
N PRO A 33 3.88 -2.38 -5.32
CA PRO A 33 4.74 -2.80 -4.23
C PRO A 33 4.00 -3.91 -3.49
N ILE A 34 4.53 -5.13 -3.59
CA ILE A 34 4.06 -6.26 -2.78
C ILE A 34 4.35 -5.83 -1.34
N VAL A 35 3.32 -5.39 -0.63
CA VAL A 35 3.47 -4.96 0.75
C VAL A 35 3.91 -6.18 1.56
N THR A 36 5.13 -6.15 2.09
CA THR A 36 5.66 -7.27 2.87
C THR A 36 5.31 -7.13 4.35
N SER A 37 5.35 -8.25 5.08
CA SER A 37 5.23 -8.26 6.54
C SER A 37 6.29 -7.39 7.23
N GLU A 38 7.45 -7.21 6.60
CA GLU A 38 8.52 -6.32 7.07
C GLU A 38 8.12 -4.86 6.99
N GLN A 39 7.48 -4.42 5.89
CA GLN A 39 7.00 -3.05 5.76
C GLN A 39 5.92 -2.73 6.81
N LEU A 40 5.03 -3.68 7.09
CA LEU A 40 4.04 -3.55 8.17
C LEU A 40 4.72 -3.42 9.54
N ARG A 41 5.74 -4.25 9.78
CA ARG A 41 6.54 -4.20 11.02
C ARG A 41 7.26 -2.87 11.18
N ASP A 42 7.91 -2.38 10.13
CA ASP A 42 8.62 -1.11 10.12
C ASP A 42 7.69 0.08 10.34
N CYS A 43 6.52 0.08 9.73
CA CYS A 43 5.51 1.10 9.93
C CYS A 43 5.06 1.15 11.40
N LEU A 44 4.74 -0.02 12.00
CA LEU A 44 4.35 -0.12 13.42
C LEU A 44 5.50 0.28 14.37
N ARG A 45 6.75 -0.07 14.03
CA ARG A 45 7.94 0.33 14.78
C ARG A 45 8.11 1.85 14.76
N ASN A 46 7.99 2.47 13.59
CA ASN A 46 8.11 3.91 13.44
C ASN A 46 6.98 4.63 14.16
N LEU A 47 5.75 4.12 14.08
CA LEU A 47 4.61 4.64 14.83
C LEU A 47 4.88 4.60 16.35
N LYS A 48 5.37 3.48 16.88
CA LYS A 48 5.73 3.38 18.30
C LYS A 48 6.88 4.33 18.68
N LYS A 49 7.90 4.45 17.83
CA LYS A 49 9.07 5.31 18.06
C LYS A 49 8.72 6.80 18.05
N ASN A 50 7.85 7.23 17.13
CA ASN A 50 7.41 8.62 16.99
C ASN A 50 6.52 9.08 18.16
N HIS A 51 5.89 8.13 18.87
CA HIS A 51 4.98 8.40 19.99
C HIS A 51 5.45 7.69 21.27
N LYS A 52 6.77 7.58 21.48
CA LYS A 52 7.39 6.85 22.61
C LYS A 52 6.98 7.38 23.98
N ASP A 53 6.63 8.66 24.07
CA ASP A 53 6.22 9.34 25.29
C ASP A 53 4.70 9.17 25.58
N ASP A 54 3.93 8.63 24.61
CA ASP A 54 2.48 8.41 24.72
C ASP A 54 2.09 6.97 24.34
N ASN A 55 2.63 6.02 25.11
CA ASN A 55 2.36 4.58 24.94
C ASN A 55 0.86 4.25 25.06
N VAL A 56 0.09 5.03 25.83
CA VAL A 56 -1.36 4.85 25.99
C VAL A 56 -2.06 5.12 24.67
N ARG A 57 -1.71 6.21 23.98
CA ARG A 57 -2.27 6.54 22.66
C ARG A 57 -1.84 5.55 21.59
N VAL A 58 -0.59 5.11 21.58
CA VAL A 58 -0.10 4.05 20.66
C VAL A 58 -0.91 2.77 20.86
N LYS A 59 -1.11 2.33 22.10
CA LYS A 59 -1.89 1.12 22.40
C LYS A 59 -3.34 1.24 21.93
N ARG A 60 -3.99 2.40 22.14
CA ARG A 60 -5.36 2.67 21.66
C ARG A 60 -5.43 2.64 20.13
N ALA A 61 -4.42 3.17 19.45
CA ALA A 61 -4.34 3.13 17.99
C ALA A 61 -4.24 1.70 17.47
N PHE A 62 -3.32 0.91 18.02
CA PHE A 62 -3.13 -0.50 17.68
C PHE A 62 -4.40 -1.32 17.91
N GLN A 63 -5.14 -1.07 18.99
CA GLN A 63 -6.44 -1.71 19.22
C GLN A 63 -7.47 -1.41 18.13
N ILE A 64 -7.53 -0.16 17.65
CA ILE A 64 -8.44 0.22 16.56
C ILE A 64 -7.99 -0.41 15.23
N LEU A 65 -6.70 -0.35 14.91
CA LEU A 65 -6.13 -0.98 13.71
C LEU A 65 -6.41 -2.49 13.69
N LEU A 66 -6.15 -3.18 14.79
CA LEU A 66 -6.42 -4.61 14.94
C LEU A 66 -7.91 -4.92 14.73
N LYS A 67 -8.80 -4.11 15.31
CA LYS A 67 -10.25 -4.30 15.16
C LYS A 67 -10.72 -4.10 13.71
N ILE A 68 -10.17 -3.12 13.00
CA ILE A 68 -10.46 -2.89 11.58
C ILE A 68 -10.04 -4.11 10.76
N VAL A 69 -8.78 -4.54 10.91
CA VAL A 69 -8.20 -5.67 10.18
C VAL A 69 -8.97 -6.96 10.48
N ALA A 70 -9.23 -7.26 11.76
CA ALA A 70 -9.96 -8.45 12.18
C ALA A 70 -11.39 -8.49 11.64
N ASN A 71 -12.08 -7.35 11.59
CA ASN A 71 -13.43 -7.28 11.03
C ASN A 71 -13.46 -7.61 9.53
N ILE A 72 -12.45 -7.15 8.78
CA ILE A 72 -12.32 -7.42 7.34
C ILE A 72 -11.91 -8.88 7.10
N VAL A 73 -10.95 -9.42 7.86
CA VAL A 73 -10.58 -10.84 7.74
C VAL A 73 -11.78 -11.75 8.01
N LYS A 74 -12.60 -11.42 9.02
CA LYS A 74 -13.80 -12.20 9.36
C LYS A 74 -14.92 -12.05 8.33
N ASN A 75 -15.09 -10.86 7.74
CA ASN A 75 -16.16 -10.57 6.79
C ASN A 75 -15.63 -9.71 5.63
N PRO A 76 -14.86 -10.28 4.69
CA PRO A 76 -14.18 -9.51 3.64
C PRO A 76 -15.16 -8.90 2.63
N GLU A 77 -16.34 -9.51 2.46
CA GLU A 77 -17.35 -9.05 1.52
C GLU A 77 -18.12 -7.81 2.00
N GLU A 78 -18.19 -7.62 3.32
CA GLU A 78 -18.98 -6.61 3.99
C GLU A 78 -18.35 -5.22 3.83
N GLU A 79 -19.04 -4.33 3.10
CA GLU A 79 -18.52 -3.01 2.73
C GLU A 79 -18.33 -2.10 3.93
N LYS A 80 -19.18 -2.19 4.96
CA LYS A 80 -19.07 -1.31 6.14
C LYS A 80 -17.76 -1.48 6.90
N PHE A 81 -17.11 -2.65 6.79
CA PHE A 81 -15.81 -2.91 7.39
C PHE A 81 -14.65 -2.45 6.52
N ARG A 82 -14.85 -2.38 5.20
CA ARG A 82 -13.87 -1.89 4.22
C ARG A 82 -13.95 -0.38 3.99
N ARG A 83 -14.85 0.33 4.66
CA ARG A 83 -15.01 1.79 4.54
C ARG A 83 -14.95 2.47 5.91
N ILE A 84 -13.98 3.37 6.07
CA ILE A 84 -13.74 4.10 7.31
C ILE A 84 -13.94 5.59 7.06
N ARG A 85 -14.70 6.27 7.93
CA ARG A 85 -14.85 7.73 7.93
C ARG A 85 -13.67 8.38 8.63
N LEU A 86 -12.90 9.20 7.92
CA LEU A 86 -11.76 9.94 8.49
C LEU A 86 -12.21 10.99 9.52
N ASN A 87 -13.41 11.54 9.38
CA ASN A 87 -13.99 12.48 10.34
C ASN A 87 -14.69 11.81 11.55
N ASN A 88 -14.71 10.48 11.62
CA ASN A 88 -15.22 9.82 12.82
C ASN A 88 -14.31 10.20 14.00
N PRO A 89 -14.83 10.77 15.10
CA PRO A 89 -14.00 11.33 16.17
C PRO A 89 -13.11 10.28 16.82
N VAL A 90 -13.60 9.05 16.98
CA VAL A 90 -12.83 7.94 17.56
C VAL A 90 -11.69 7.53 16.63
N PHE A 91 -11.96 7.42 15.33
CA PHE A 91 -10.92 7.09 14.36
C PHE A 91 -9.91 8.23 14.23
N LYS A 92 -10.38 9.47 14.10
CA LYS A 92 -9.55 10.66 13.97
C LYS A 92 -8.61 10.84 15.15
N ASP A 93 -9.11 10.73 16.37
CA ASP A 93 -8.30 10.87 17.59
C ASP A 93 -7.23 9.77 17.71
N ARG A 94 -7.63 8.51 17.47
CA ARG A 94 -6.80 7.34 17.75
C ARG A 94 -5.83 6.97 16.62
N VAL A 95 -6.24 7.11 15.37
CA VAL A 95 -5.48 6.64 14.20
C VAL A 95 -5.24 7.76 13.20
N GLY A 96 -6.25 8.59 12.91
CA GLY A 96 -6.17 9.65 11.89
C GLY A 96 -5.16 10.76 12.22
N ASN A 97 -5.11 11.18 13.47
CA ASN A 97 -4.18 12.19 13.98
C ASN A 97 -2.84 11.60 14.43
N LEU A 98 -2.67 10.28 14.35
CA LEU A 98 -1.45 9.60 14.76
C LEU A 98 -0.56 9.41 13.54
N GLN A 99 0.63 10.01 13.56
CA GLN A 99 1.61 9.85 12.48
C GLN A 99 1.92 8.35 12.28
N GLY A 100 1.73 7.85 11.07
CA GLY A 100 1.89 6.43 10.70
C GLY A 100 0.61 5.59 10.80
N GLY A 101 -0.45 6.07 11.46
CA GLY A 101 -1.69 5.30 11.63
C GLY A 101 -2.47 5.10 10.33
N VAL A 102 -2.62 6.17 9.55
CA VAL A 102 -3.26 6.10 8.22
C VAL A 102 -2.36 5.39 7.20
N GLU A 103 -1.05 5.63 7.27
CA GLU A 103 -0.06 5.00 6.40
C GLU A 103 -0.07 3.47 6.54
N PHE A 104 -0.22 2.97 7.77
CA PHE A 104 -0.38 1.53 8.02
C PHE A 104 -1.63 0.95 7.33
N LEU A 105 -2.75 1.68 7.33
CA LEU A 105 -3.96 1.25 6.63
C LEU A 105 -3.76 1.28 5.11
N GLU A 106 -3.04 2.28 4.60
CA GLU A 106 -2.68 2.34 3.17
C GLU A 106 -1.82 1.15 2.75
N LEU A 107 -0.85 0.75 3.58
CA LEU A 107 -0.07 -0.49 3.39
C LEU A 107 -0.95 -1.75 3.41
N CYS A 108 -2.00 -1.78 4.24
CA CYS A 108 -2.95 -2.90 4.25
C CYS A 108 -3.85 -2.95 3.01
N GLY A 109 -3.83 -1.95 2.12
CA GLY A 109 -4.65 -1.88 0.91
C GLY A 109 -5.82 -0.90 0.96
N PHE A 110 -5.91 -0.05 2.00
CA PHE A 110 -6.85 1.07 2.00
C PHE A 110 -6.38 2.20 1.09
N GLN A 111 -7.33 2.94 0.51
CA GLN A 111 -7.07 4.10 -0.32
C GLN A 111 -7.86 5.28 0.19
N LYS A 112 -7.24 6.46 0.19
CA LYS A 112 -7.93 7.72 0.47
C LYS A 112 -8.84 8.07 -0.71
N LEU A 113 -10.10 8.35 -0.43
CA LEU A 113 -11.00 8.93 -1.41
C LEU A 113 -10.57 10.36 -1.75
N ARG A 114 -10.98 10.84 -2.93
CA ARG A 114 -10.55 12.11 -3.55
C ARG A 114 -10.71 13.35 -2.65
N ASN A 115 -11.57 13.28 -1.64
CA ASN A 115 -11.86 14.35 -0.68
C ASN A 115 -11.24 14.14 0.70
N ASN A 116 -10.35 13.15 0.88
CA ASN A 116 -9.80 12.73 2.18
C ASN A 116 -10.86 12.60 3.29
N SER A 117 -12.11 12.26 2.95
CA SER A 117 -13.18 12.09 3.93
C SER A 117 -13.33 10.64 4.37
N TYR A 118 -12.86 9.70 3.54
CA TYR A 118 -12.99 8.27 3.75
C TYR A 118 -11.71 7.53 3.33
N LEU A 119 -11.41 6.45 4.06
CA LEU A 119 -10.51 5.38 3.62
C LEU A 119 -11.36 4.20 3.15
N VAL A 120 -11.08 3.68 1.97
CA VAL A 120 -11.81 2.55 1.39
C VAL A 120 -10.84 1.48 0.92
N MET A 121 -11.14 0.23 1.23
CA MET A 121 -10.45 -0.94 0.70
C MET A 121 -11.28 -1.56 -0.44
N PRO A 122 -10.84 -1.45 -1.71
CA PRO A 122 -11.51 -2.09 -2.83
C PRO A 122 -11.56 -3.61 -2.66
N ARG A 123 -12.63 -4.25 -3.16
CA ARG A 123 -12.78 -5.72 -3.09
C ARG A 123 -11.59 -6.47 -3.68
N GLY A 124 -11.07 -6.02 -4.81
CA GLY A 124 -9.92 -6.64 -5.48
C GLY A 124 -8.57 -6.44 -4.78
N LYS A 125 -8.51 -5.63 -3.71
CA LYS A 125 -7.30 -5.39 -2.92
C LYS A 125 -7.36 -6.04 -1.53
N VAL A 126 -8.42 -6.80 -1.24
CA VAL A 126 -8.54 -7.53 0.02
C VAL A 126 -7.62 -8.74 -0.01
N ASP A 127 -6.42 -8.59 0.56
CA ASP A 127 -5.50 -9.70 0.78
C ASP A 127 -5.63 -10.20 2.22
N VAL A 128 -6.34 -11.32 2.39
CA VAL A 128 -6.59 -11.92 3.70
C VAL A 128 -5.28 -12.40 4.35
N ALA A 129 -4.30 -12.85 3.57
CA ALA A 129 -3.01 -13.29 4.12
C ALA A 129 -2.22 -12.09 4.66
N LEU A 130 -2.19 -10.99 3.89
CA LEU A 130 -1.58 -9.73 4.32
C LEU A 130 -2.27 -9.17 5.57
N LEU A 131 -3.60 -9.18 5.60
CA LEU A 131 -4.37 -8.70 6.75
C LEU A 131 -4.15 -9.56 8.00
N ASN A 132 -4.05 -10.88 7.85
CA ASN A 132 -3.67 -11.75 8.97
C ASN A 132 -2.25 -11.44 9.47
N ALA A 133 -1.28 -11.28 8.55
CA ALA A 133 0.07 -10.87 8.91
C ALA A 133 0.09 -9.52 9.63
N ALA A 134 -0.67 -8.54 9.14
CA ALA A 134 -0.86 -7.24 9.78
C ALA A 134 -1.41 -7.38 11.21
N GLY A 135 -2.43 -8.22 11.40
CA GLY A 135 -2.98 -8.53 12.73
C GLY A 135 -1.94 -9.09 13.68
N VAL A 136 -1.14 -10.06 13.23
CA VAL A 136 -0.04 -10.66 14.01
C VAL A 136 1.03 -9.63 14.37
N GLN A 137 1.42 -8.76 13.42
CA GLN A 137 2.40 -7.71 13.67
C GLN A 137 1.87 -6.68 14.68
N ILE A 138 0.59 -6.28 14.59
CA ILE A 138 -0.03 -5.35 15.56
C ILE A 138 -0.05 -5.97 16.95
N ALA A 139 -0.49 -7.23 17.08
CA ALA A 139 -0.52 -7.93 18.36
C ALA A 139 0.89 -8.04 18.97
N SER A 140 1.86 -8.43 18.15
CA SER A 140 3.28 -8.47 18.53
C SER A 140 3.79 -7.10 18.97
N ALA A 141 3.39 -6.01 18.31
CA ALA A 141 3.80 -4.65 18.68
C ALA A 141 3.23 -4.19 20.02
N MET A 142 2.05 -4.70 20.39
CA MET A 142 1.37 -4.41 21.66
C MET A 142 1.96 -5.20 22.84
N GLU A 143 2.33 -6.46 22.61
CA GLU A 143 2.77 -7.37 23.69
C GLU A 143 4.29 -7.44 23.83
N ASN A 144 5.06 -7.19 22.77
CA ASN A 144 6.51 -7.31 22.79
C ASN A 144 7.19 -5.94 23.05
N PRO A 145 7.91 -5.78 24.18
CA PRO A 145 8.71 -4.58 24.46
C PRO A 145 9.80 -4.34 23.41
N TYR A 146 10.34 -5.42 22.83
CA TYR A 146 11.41 -5.41 21.84
C TYR A 146 10.92 -5.44 20.39
N PHE A 147 9.64 -5.11 20.15
CA PHE A 147 9.08 -5.10 18.80
C PHE A 147 9.90 -4.24 17.84
N GLY A 148 10.40 -4.84 16.77
CA GLY A 148 11.18 -4.15 15.73
C GLY A 148 12.68 -3.94 16.04
N LEU A 149 13.19 -4.44 17.17
CA LEU A 149 14.62 -4.38 17.53
C LEU A 149 15.47 -5.54 16.96
N LEU A 150 14.83 -6.61 16.50
CA LEU A 150 15.51 -7.83 15.99
C LEU A 150 15.48 -7.96 14.46
N SER A 151 15.36 -6.88 13.68
CA SER A 151 15.61 -6.99 12.23
C SER A 151 17.12 -7.00 12.01
N LYS A 152 17.65 -8.16 11.61
CA LYS A 152 18.98 -8.29 10.99
C LYS A 152 18.89 -7.93 9.52
#